data_AF-A0A1Q5KUV4-F1
#
_entry.id   AF-A0A1Q5KUV4-F1
#
_cell.length_a   1.000
_cell.length_b   1.000
_cell.length_c   1.000
_cell.angle_alpha   90.00
_cell.angle_beta   90.00
_cell.angle_gamma   90.00
#
_symmetry.space_group_name_H-M   'P 1'
#
loop_
_entity.id
_entity.type
_entity.pdbx_description
1 polymer ?
#
loop_
_entity_poly.entity_id
_entity_poly.type
_entity_poly.pdbx_seq_one_letter_code
_entity_poly.pdbx_strand_id
1 'polypeptide(L)'
;MGLKGLYIETRIRADLDELWARTQEPSQHQRWDLRFTEIDYLPRGEGEPQRIRYATRVLPFLTVAGTGVSAGERERSDGTRTSALRFASPHPLSLLAEGSGYWRYVPDGDGVRFLTGYDYRPRWGAIGALADRLVFRPLMGWATAWSFDRLRLWLERGITPERALLNWLAELTVRALVIAFACTGLGLDSALRLLGPFAASAAYLCPLLLAVAICLALFKAPLAHTPAARRCLRAPATRVRAPRLLHTLENPR
;
A
#
# COMPACT_ATOMS: atom_id res chain seq x y z
N MET A 1 18.94 6.64 -18.52
CA MET A 1 18.04 5.48 -18.35
C MET A 1 17.09 5.82 -17.21
N GLY A 2 15.95 6.47 -17.51
CA GLY A 2 15.09 7.06 -16.48
C GLY A 2 14.52 6.00 -15.54
N LEU A 3 14.65 6.19 -14.24
CA LEU A 3 13.98 5.37 -13.23
C LEU A 3 12.49 5.34 -13.57
N LYS A 4 11.93 4.14 -13.79
CA LYS A 4 10.50 3.95 -14.05
C LYS A 4 9.73 4.50 -12.85
N GLY A 5 8.84 5.45 -13.10
CA GLY A 5 7.82 5.87 -12.13
C GLY A 5 7.02 4.66 -11.64
N LEU A 6 6.54 4.74 -10.41
CA LEU A 6 5.70 3.72 -9.80
C LEU A 6 4.31 3.75 -10.42
N TYR A 7 3.81 2.57 -10.79
CA TYR A 7 2.44 2.38 -11.28
C TYR A 7 1.74 1.32 -10.45
N ILE A 8 0.52 1.63 -9.99
CA ILE A 8 -0.32 0.72 -9.24
C ILE A 8 -1.76 0.89 -9.71
N GLU A 9 -2.44 -0.22 -9.95
CA GLU A 9 -3.83 -0.24 -10.37
C GLU A 9 -4.63 -1.34 -9.66
N THR A 10 -5.88 -1.04 -9.34
CA THR A 10 -6.85 -2.00 -8.83
C THR A 10 -8.24 -1.69 -9.40
N ARG A 11 -9.06 -2.72 -9.58
CA ARG A 11 -10.49 -2.56 -9.86
C ARG A 11 -11.24 -2.65 -8.54
N ILE A 12 -12.11 -1.68 -8.29
CA ILE A 12 -12.92 -1.59 -7.08
C ILE A 12 -14.39 -1.60 -7.50
N ARG A 13 -15.15 -2.60 -7.05
CA ARG A 13 -16.61 -2.62 -7.25
C ARG A 13 -17.28 -1.70 -6.23
N ALA A 14 -17.34 -0.41 -6.56
CA ALA A 14 -17.92 0.63 -5.73
C ALA A 14 -18.37 1.80 -6.60
N ASP A 15 -19.22 2.65 -6.03
CA ASP A 15 -19.61 3.90 -6.66
C ASP A 15 -18.42 4.88 -6.76
N LEU A 16 -18.39 5.66 -7.85
CA LEU A 16 -17.32 6.61 -8.13
C LEU A 16 -17.31 7.79 -7.16
N ASP A 17 -18.47 8.28 -6.73
CA ASP A 17 -18.57 9.33 -5.72
C ASP A 17 -18.12 8.85 -4.35
N GLU A 18 -18.49 7.62 -3.96
CA GLU A 18 -18.00 7.04 -2.71
C GLU A 18 -16.47 6.88 -2.71
N LEU A 19 -15.91 6.30 -3.77
CA LEU A 19 -14.47 6.15 -3.91
C LEU A 19 -13.75 7.51 -3.92
N TRP A 20 -14.31 8.50 -4.62
CA TRP A 20 -13.77 9.86 -4.63
C TRP A 20 -13.78 10.47 -3.22
N ALA A 21 -14.89 10.38 -2.50
CA ALA A 21 -14.99 10.90 -1.14
C ALA A 21 -13.96 10.25 -0.20
N ARG A 22 -13.83 8.91 -0.22
CA ARG A 22 -12.88 8.18 0.64
C ARG A 22 -11.40 8.41 0.32
N THR A 23 -11.11 8.94 -0.86
CA THR A 23 -9.75 9.22 -1.31
C THR A 23 -9.40 10.70 -1.17
N GLN A 24 -10.35 11.62 -1.30
CA GLN A 24 -10.09 13.06 -1.18
C GLN A 24 -10.31 13.61 0.23
N GLU A 25 -11.19 13.02 1.04
CA GLU A 25 -11.42 13.50 2.41
C GLU A 25 -10.27 13.07 3.34
N PRO A 26 -9.49 14.01 3.95
CA PRO A 26 -8.30 13.68 4.74
C PRO A 26 -8.57 12.70 5.87
N SER A 27 -9.67 12.93 6.60
CA SER A 27 -10.10 12.09 7.73
C SER A 27 -10.41 10.65 7.33
N GLN A 28 -10.80 10.41 6.07
CA GLN A 28 -11.01 9.07 5.53
C GLN A 28 -9.73 8.51 4.89
N HIS A 29 -8.96 9.33 4.18
CA HIS A 29 -7.73 8.93 3.48
C HIS A 29 -6.70 8.35 4.45
N GLN A 30 -6.41 9.06 5.54
CA GLN A 30 -5.43 8.63 6.55
C GLN A 30 -5.74 7.25 7.19
N ARG A 31 -7.00 6.81 7.12
CA ARG A 31 -7.41 5.54 7.75
C ARG A 31 -6.90 4.34 6.98
N TRP A 32 -6.81 4.40 5.65
CA TRP A 32 -6.48 3.25 4.80
C TRP A 32 -5.08 3.31 4.20
N ASP A 33 -4.51 4.49 4.00
CA ASP A 33 -3.20 4.67 3.36
C ASP A 33 -2.04 4.47 4.33
N LEU A 34 -1.15 3.51 4.05
CA LEU A 34 0.06 3.27 4.85
C LEU A 34 1.11 4.37 4.69
N ARG A 35 1.02 5.18 3.63
CA ARG A 35 2.08 6.13 3.25
C ARG A 35 1.90 7.47 3.94
N PHE A 36 0.68 7.82 4.31
CA PHE A 36 0.33 9.09 4.95
C PHE A 36 -0.45 8.80 6.22
N THR A 37 0.17 9.07 7.37
CA THR A 37 -0.47 8.84 8.67
C THR A 37 -1.28 10.04 9.12
N GLU A 38 -0.89 11.25 8.69
CA GLU A 38 -1.55 12.51 9.01
C GLU A 38 -1.58 13.37 7.75
N ILE A 39 -2.73 13.98 7.45
CA ILE A 39 -2.95 14.86 6.30
C ILE A 39 -3.78 16.05 6.79
N ASP A 40 -3.21 17.24 6.70
CA ASP A 40 -3.88 18.49 7.05
C ASP A 40 -4.05 19.35 5.80
N TYR A 41 -5.30 19.74 5.52
CA TYR A 41 -5.59 20.71 4.48
C TYR A 41 -5.38 22.11 5.01
N LEU A 42 -4.56 22.88 4.29
CA LEU A 42 -4.37 24.29 4.59
C LEU A 42 -5.51 25.12 4.00
N PRO A 43 -5.83 26.29 4.60
CA PRO A 43 -6.78 27.22 4.02
C PRO A 43 -6.39 27.54 2.57
N ARG A 44 -7.39 27.61 1.68
CA ARG A 44 -7.22 27.97 0.27
C ARG A 44 -8.24 29.00 -0.17
N GLY A 45 -7.89 29.85 -1.14
CA GLY A 45 -8.86 30.67 -1.87
C GLY A 45 -9.67 29.84 -2.86
N GLU A 46 -10.79 30.40 -3.34
CA GLU A 46 -11.55 29.79 -4.43
C GLU A 46 -10.71 29.71 -5.71
N GLY A 47 -10.75 28.58 -6.40
CA GLY A 47 -9.96 28.34 -7.61
C GLY A 47 -8.47 28.03 -7.38
N GLU A 48 -7.96 28.18 -6.15
CA GLU A 48 -6.57 27.85 -5.84
C GLU A 48 -6.35 26.34 -5.63
N PRO A 49 -5.16 25.82 -6.00
CA PRO A 49 -4.75 24.46 -5.65
C PRO A 49 -4.78 24.22 -4.14
N GLN A 50 -5.24 23.03 -3.72
CA GLN A 50 -5.30 22.66 -2.31
C GLN A 50 -3.89 22.38 -1.78
N ARG A 51 -3.41 23.21 -0.85
CA ARG A 51 -2.15 22.95 -0.16
C ARG A 51 -2.38 21.99 1.00
N ILE A 52 -1.47 21.05 1.17
CA ILE A 52 -1.54 20.02 2.22
C ILE A 52 -0.24 19.99 3.00
N ARG A 53 -0.33 19.76 4.31
CA ARG A 53 0.78 19.20 5.08
C ARG A 53 0.51 17.73 5.28
N TYR A 54 1.52 16.91 5.16
CA TYR A 54 1.41 15.50 5.46
C TYR A 54 2.54 15.07 6.36
N ALA A 55 2.28 14.05 7.16
CA ALA A 55 3.30 13.38 7.93
C ALA A 55 3.18 11.87 7.78
N THR A 56 4.33 11.20 7.78
CA THR A 56 4.44 9.75 7.77
C THR A 56 5.17 9.33 9.04
N ARG A 57 4.47 8.65 9.94
CA ARG A 57 5.07 8.02 11.11
C ARG A 57 5.70 6.69 10.69
N VAL A 58 7.03 6.69 10.55
CA VAL A 58 7.81 5.53 10.07
C VAL A 58 8.07 4.54 11.21
N LEU A 59 8.31 5.04 12.41
CA LEU A 59 8.53 4.27 13.64
C LEU A 59 7.91 5.01 14.84
N PRO A 60 7.74 4.35 16.00
CA PRO A 60 7.53 5.08 17.25
C PRO A 60 8.67 6.12 17.36
N PHE A 61 8.34 7.41 17.45
CA PHE A 61 9.26 8.54 17.52
C PHE A 61 9.93 9.03 16.23
N LEU A 62 9.71 8.39 15.06
CA LEU A 62 10.19 8.92 13.78
C LEU A 62 9.03 9.35 12.89
N THR A 63 8.80 10.65 12.83
CA THR A 63 7.82 11.27 11.94
C THR A 63 8.53 12.07 10.87
N VAL A 64 8.25 11.77 9.61
CA VAL A 64 8.76 12.51 8.46
C VAL A 64 7.64 13.41 7.95
N ALA A 65 7.80 14.72 8.08
CA ALA A 65 6.83 15.71 7.61
C ALA A 65 7.20 16.25 6.22
N GLY A 66 6.18 16.54 5.43
CA GLY A 66 6.30 17.16 4.11
C GLY A 66 5.13 18.09 3.78
N THR A 67 5.30 18.81 2.69
CA THR A 67 4.31 19.73 2.12
C THR A 67 3.89 19.23 0.75
N GLY A 68 2.64 19.46 0.38
CA GLY A 68 2.13 19.09 -0.93
C GLY A 68 1.14 20.10 -1.48
N VAL A 69 0.94 20.03 -2.79
CA VAL A 69 -0.07 20.78 -3.51
C VAL A 69 -0.86 19.79 -4.34
N SER A 70 -2.16 19.70 -4.07
CA SER A 70 -3.11 18.83 -4.72
C SER A 70 -4.09 19.63 -5.56
N ALA A 71 -4.46 19.10 -6.72
CA ALA A 71 -5.59 19.60 -7.50
C ALA A 71 -6.41 18.42 -8.01
N GLY A 72 -7.73 18.48 -7.79
CA GLY A 72 -8.68 17.51 -8.30
C GLY A 72 -9.45 18.08 -9.48
N GLU A 73 -9.55 17.30 -10.55
CA GLU A 73 -10.47 17.53 -11.67
C GLU A 73 -11.57 16.46 -11.58
N ARG A 74 -12.74 16.87 -11.07
CA ARG A 74 -13.89 15.98 -10.82
C ARG A 74 -14.79 15.80 -12.04
N GLU A 75 -14.84 16.79 -12.92
CA GLU A 75 -15.74 16.81 -14.07
C GLU A 75 -14.93 16.80 -15.37
N ARG A 76 -14.78 15.63 -15.97
CA ARG A 76 -14.34 15.48 -17.36
C ARG A 76 -15.50 14.96 -18.21
N SER A 77 -15.50 15.34 -19.48
CA SER A 77 -16.50 14.93 -20.45
C SER A 77 -16.57 13.41 -20.67
N ASP A 78 -15.52 12.66 -20.32
CA ASP A 78 -15.45 11.21 -20.40
C ASP A 78 -15.86 10.48 -19.10
N GLY A 79 -16.32 11.22 -18.08
CA GLY A 79 -16.68 10.69 -16.76
C GLY A 79 -15.47 10.28 -15.90
N THR A 80 -14.25 10.41 -16.39
CA THR A 80 -13.04 10.12 -15.63
C THR A 80 -12.75 11.22 -14.63
N ARG A 81 -12.33 10.85 -13.42
CA ARG A 81 -11.82 11.80 -12.43
C ARG A 81 -10.31 11.69 -12.33
N THR A 82 -9.65 12.81 -12.04
CA THR A 82 -8.19 12.83 -11.83
C THR A 82 -7.88 13.69 -10.62
N SER A 83 -7.00 13.19 -9.75
CA SER A 83 -6.41 13.99 -8.67
C SER A 83 -4.90 14.00 -8.89
N ALA A 84 -4.30 15.19 -9.03
CA ALA A 84 -2.87 15.37 -9.19
C ALA A 84 -2.28 15.90 -7.89
N LEU A 85 -1.09 15.45 -7.53
CA LEU A 85 -0.40 15.82 -6.31
C LEU A 85 1.08 16.07 -6.64
N ARG A 86 1.61 17.20 -6.19
CA ARG A 86 3.05 17.41 -6.02
C ARG A 86 3.36 17.43 -4.53
N PHE A 87 4.48 16.85 -4.14
CA PHE A 87 4.89 16.77 -2.75
C PHE A 87 6.39 17.00 -2.61
N ALA A 88 6.81 17.59 -1.51
CA ALA A 88 8.19 17.76 -1.12
C ALA A 88 8.34 17.53 0.39
N SER A 89 9.52 17.07 0.79
CA SER A 89 9.82 16.86 2.19
C SER A 89 11.11 17.57 2.54
N PRO A 90 11.09 18.66 3.33
CA PRO A 90 12.30 19.34 3.80
C PRO A 90 13.02 18.54 4.89
N HIS A 91 12.35 17.54 5.48
CA HIS A 91 12.89 16.76 6.60
C HIS A 91 14.21 16.05 6.23
N PRO A 92 15.31 16.22 7.00
CA PRO A 92 16.65 15.76 6.64
C PRO A 92 16.78 14.23 6.55
N LEU A 93 15.97 13.50 7.33
CA LEU A 93 15.91 12.03 7.29
C LEU A 93 15.04 11.49 6.16
N SER A 94 14.35 12.34 5.40
CA SER A 94 13.53 11.90 4.29
C SER A 94 14.39 11.57 3.08
N LEU A 95 14.38 10.30 2.65
CA LEU A 95 15.01 9.93 1.37
C LEU A 95 14.31 10.64 0.19
N LEU A 96 13.04 11.02 0.34
CA LEU A 96 12.27 11.73 -0.68
C LEU A 96 12.57 13.23 -0.65
N ALA A 97 13.12 13.77 -1.73
CA ALA A 97 13.31 15.21 -1.85
C ALA A 97 12.00 15.89 -2.29
N GLU A 98 11.55 15.51 -3.47
CA GLU A 98 10.37 16.03 -4.15
C GLU A 98 9.80 14.94 -5.06
N GLY A 99 8.50 15.00 -5.31
CA GLY A 99 7.83 14.04 -6.16
C GLY A 99 6.51 14.57 -6.69
N SER A 100 6.01 13.86 -7.68
CA SER A 100 4.74 14.18 -8.33
C SER A 100 4.01 12.89 -8.64
N GLY A 101 2.70 12.92 -8.48
CA GLY A 101 1.85 11.76 -8.67
C GLY A 101 0.46 12.16 -9.08
N TYR A 102 -0.28 11.19 -9.57
CA TYR A 102 -1.69 11.36 -9.84
C TYR A 102 -2.45 10.09 -9.53
N TRP A 103 -3.73 10.27 -9.25
CA TRP A 103 -4.75 9.28 -9.19
C TRP A 103 -5.70 9.47 -10.35
N ARG A 104 -6.15 8.37 -10.94
CA ARG A 104 -7.17 8.38 -11.97
C ARG A 104 -8.24 7.37 -11.62
N TYR A 105 -9.48 7.79 -11.81
CA TYR A 105 -10.69 7.03 -11.51
C TYR A 105 -11.43 6.88 -12.84
N VAL A 106 -11.32 5.70 -13.44
CA VAL A 106 -11.94 5.40 -14.73
C VAL A 106 -13.15 4.50 -14.48
N PRO A 107 -14.38 4.94 -14.80
CA PRO A 107 -15.55 4.07 -14.76
C PRO A 107 -15.31 2.79 -15.56
N ASP A 108 -15.63 1.63 -14.99
CA ASP A 108 -15.42 0.30 -15.60
C ASP A 108 -16.57 -0.65 -15.21
N GLY A 109 -17.68 -0.57 -15.96
CA GLY A 109 -18.85 -1.41 -15.74
C GLY A 109 -19.51 -1.17 -14.37
N ASP A 110 -19.51 -2.20 -13.52
CA ASP A 110 -20.06 -2.19 -12.15
C ASP A 110 -19.09 -1.63 -11.10
N GLY A 111 -17.98 -1.02 -11.52
CA GLY A 111 -16.99 -0.47 -10.62
C GLY A 111 -16.09 0.58 -11.25
N VAL A 112 -14.95 0.79 -10.61
CA VAL A 112 -13.98 1.82 -10.99
C VAL A 112 -12.59 1.18 -11.09
N ARG A 113 -11.92 1.42 -12.21
CA ARG A 113 -10.48 1.21 -12.34
C ARG A 113 -9.77 2.38 -11.66
N PHE A 114 -9.22 2.12 -10.48
CA PHE A 114 -8.47 3.08 -9.69
C PHE A 114 -6.98 2.85 -9.87
N LEU A 115 -6.28 3.86 -10.39
CA LEU A 115 -4.85 3.77 -10.67
C LEU A 115 -4.09 4.99 -10.18
N THR A 116 -2.81 4.77 -9.91
CA THR A 116 -1.85 5.83 -9.63
C THR A 116 -0.58 5.65 -10.45
N GLY A 117 -0.06 6.78 -10.94
CA GLY A 117 1.30 6.89 -11.41
C GLY A 117 1.99 7.98 -10.61
N TYR A 118 3.17 7.70 -10.06
CA TYR A 118 3.96 8.73 -9.40
C TYR A 118 5.46 8.45 -9.50
N ASP A 119 6.24 9.51 -9.45
CA ASP A 119 7.69 9.43 -9.39
C ASP A 119 8.23 10.50 -8.45
N TYR A 120 9.43 10.27 -7.96
CA TYR A 120 10.08 11.14 -6.99
C TYR A 120 11.59 11.07 -7.13
N ARG A 121 12.24 12.13 -6.67
CA ARG A 121 13.69 12.23 -6.63
C ARG A 121 14.22 11.83 -5.25
N PRO A 122 15.10 10.81 -5.16
CA PRO A 122 15.76 10.49 -3.91
C PRO A 122 16.84 11.53 -3.56
N ARG A 123 17.14 11.66 -2.26
CA ARG A 123 18.26 12.46 -1.71
C ARG A 123 19.56 11.66 -1.72
N TRP A 124 20.66 12.29 -1.31
CA TRP A 124 21.98 11.65 -1.06
C TRP A 124 22.68 11.05 -2.29
N GLY A 125 22.44 11.62 -3.47
CA GLY A 125 23.18 11.28 -4.68
C GLY A 125 23.12 9.78 -5.03
N ALA A 126 24.28 9.18 -5.35
CA ALA A 126 24.36 7.79 -5.80
C ALA A 126 23.94 6.77 -4.72
N ILE A 127 24.30 7.00 -3.46
CA ILE A 127 23.94 6.10 -2.34
C ILE A 127 22.42 6.07 -2.16
N GLY A 128 21.79 7.24 -2.14
CA GLY A 128 20.33 7.30 -2.01
C GLY A 128 19.61 6.78 -3.24
N ALA A 129 20.17 6.91 -4.45
CA ALA A 129 19.63 6.28 -5.65
C ALA A 129 19.68 4.74 -5.59
N LEU A 130 20.76 4.17 -5.03
CA LEU A 130 20.88 2.73 -4.83
C LEU A 130 19.90 2.22 -3.77
N ALA A 131 19.83 2.90 -2.63
CA ALA A 131 18.88 2.60 -1.56
C ALA A 131 17.42 2.73 -2.05
N ASP A 132 17.12 3.74 -2.86
CA ASP A 132 15.81 3.89 -3.47
C ASP A 132 15.47 2.68 -4.35
N ARG A 133 16.37 2.32 -5.26
CA ARG A 133 16.15 1.24 -6.21
C ARG A 133 15.95 -0.12 -5.53
N LEU A 134 16.73 -0.43 -4.50
CA LEU A 134 16.74 -1.77 -3.89
C LEU A 134 15.71 -1.93 -2.78
N VAL A 135 15.38 -0.86 -2.05
CA VAL A 135 14.57 -0.95 -0.83
C VAL A 135 13.35 -0.04 -0.92
N PHE A 136 13.57 1.26 -1.08
CA PHE A 136 12.50 2.23 -0.86
C PHE A 136 11.43 2.21 -1.95
N ARG A 137 11.81 2.17 -3.23
CA ARG A 137 10.86 2.11 -4.35
C ARG A 137 10.04 0.82 -4.37
N PRO A 138 10.63 -0.38 -4.17
CA PRO A 138 9.85 -1.61 -3.96
C PRO A 138 8.89 -1.51 -2.77
N LEU A 139 9.34 -0.97 -1.64
CA LEU A 139 8.51 -0.80 -0.44
C LEU A 139 7.35 0.18 -0.67
N MET A 140 7.61 1.32 -1.31
CA MET A 140 6.59 2.32 -1.66
C MET A 140 5.57 1.76 -2.64
N GLY A 141 6.03 0.97 -3.62
CA GLY A 141 5.15 0.17 -4.45
C GLY A 141 4.29 -0.76 -3.59
N TRP A 142 4.90 -1.62 -2.80
CA TRP A 142 4.19 -2.56 -1.90
C TRP A 142 3.13 -1.86 -1.04
N ALA A 143 3.52 -0.80 -0.33
CA ALA A 143 2.65 -0.03 0.55
C ALA A 143 1.48 0.60 -0.19
N THR A 144 1.70 1.15 -1.39
CA THR A 144 0.62 1.73 -2.21
C THR A 144 -0.42 0.68 -2.59
N ALA A 145 0.00 -0.50 -3.05
CA ALA A 145 -0.95 -1.55 -3.41
C ALA A 145 -1.64 -2.18 -2.21
N TRP A 146 -0.94 -2.36 -1.11
CA TRP A 146 -1.57 -2.84 0.13
C TRP A 146 -2.66 -1.88 0.58
N SER A 147 -2.38 -0.57 0.50
CA SER A 147 -3.34 0.50 0.81
C SER A 147 -4.54 0.49 -0.14
N PHE A 148 -4.31 0.30 -1.43
CA PHE A 148 -5.37 0.20 -2.43
C PHE A 148 -6.27 -1.03 -2.19
N ASP A 149 -5.70 -2.19 -1.88
CA ASP A 149 -6.48 -3.39 -1.56
C ASP A 149 -7.24 -3.23 -0.23
N ARG A 150 -6.66 -2.54 0.76
CA ARG A 150 -7.36 -2.19 2.01
C ARG A 150 -8.55 -1.26 1.77
N LEU A 151 -8.39 -0.22 0.95
CA LEU A 151 -9.48 0.66 0.53
C LEU A 151 -10.56 -0.14 -0.21
N ARG A 152 -10.15 -1.03 -1.12
CA ARG A 152 -11.05 -1.93 -1.84
C ARG A 152 -11.85 -2.82 -0.89
N LEU A 153 -11.23 -3.43 0.11
CA LEU A 153 -11.93 -4.26 1.10
C LEU A 153 -12.97 -3.46 1.90
N TRP A 154 -12.67 -2.19 2.15
CA TRP A 154 -13.61 -1.32 2.83
C TRP A 154 -14.83 -0.99 1.97
N LEU A 155 -14.60 -0.63 0.71
CA LEU A 155 -15.67 -0.29 -0.23
C LEU A 155 -16.48 -1.51 -0.68
N GLU A 156 -15.84 -2.63 -1.00
CA GLU A 156 -16.53 -3.82 -1.54
C GLU A 156 -17.17 -4.71 -0.47
N ARG A 157 -16.66 -4.69 0.77
CA ARG A 157 -17.05 -5.64 1.82
C ARG A 157 -17.41 -4.98 3.14
N GLY A 158 -17.38 -3.65 3.23
CA GLY A 158 -17.62 -2.93 4.48
C GLY A 158 -16.58 -3.16 5.57
N ILE A 159 -15.43 -3.77 5.25
CA ILE A 159 -14.39 -4.06 6.24
C ILE A 159 -13.63 -2.77 6.52
N THR A 160 -13.84 -2.18 7.69
CA THR A 160 -13.17 -0.93 8.05
C THR A 160 -11.64 -1.08 7.94
N PRO A 161 -10.91 0.00 7.60
CA PRO A 161 -9.47 -0.07 7.46
C PRO A 161 -8.80 -0.63 8.73
N GLU A 162 -9.28 -0.25 9.91
CA GLU A 162 -8.77 -0.70 11.20
C GLU A 162 -8.97 -2.22 11.38
N ARG A 163 -10.15 -2.73 11.01
CA ARG A 163 -10.43 -4.18 11.03
C ARG A 163 -9.57 -4.94 10.02
N ALA A 164 -9.37 -4.38 8.83
CA ALA A 164 -8.52 -4.99 7.81
C ALA A 164 -7.05 -5.09 8.27
N LEU A 165 -6.57 -4.10 9.01
CA LEU A 165 -5.25 -4.14 9.64
C LEU A 165 -5.16 -5.23 10.72
N LEU A 166 -6.18 -5.35 11.58
CA LEU A 166 -6.25 -6.41 12.58
C LEU A 166 -6.26 -7.81 11.95
N ASN A 167 -7.02 -8.01 10.86
CA ASN A 167 -7.01 -9.26 10.11
C ASN A 167 -5.61 -9.59 9.57
N TRP A 168 -4.91 -8.58 9.02
CA TRP A 168 -3.56 -8.73 8.52
C TRP A 168 -2.55 -9.09 9.62
N LEU A 169 -2.62 -8.41 10.76
CA LEU A 169 -1.77 -8.70 11.93
C LEU A 169 -2.04 -10.11 12.47
N ALA A 170 -3.31 -10.47 12.66
CA ALA A 170 -3.70 -11.80 13.14
C ALA A 170 -3.20 -12.91 12.20
N GLU A 171 -3.36 -12.72 10.89
CA GLU A 171 -2.88 -13.70 9.91
C GLU A 171 -1.35 -13.80 9.91
N LEU A 172 -0.63 -12.68 10.03
CA LEU A 172 0.82 -12.65 10.15
C LEU A 172 1.30 -13.35 11.43
N THR A 173 0.66 -13.10 12.56
CA THR A 173 0.96 -13.76 13.84
C THR A 173 0.77 -15.26 13.74
N VAL A 174 -0.35 -15.73 13.18
CA VAL A 174 -0.59 -17.17 13.00
C VAL A 174 0.49 -17.80 12.11
N ARG A 175 0.85 -17.16 10.99
CA ARG A 175 1.93 -17.66 10.11
C ARG A 175 3.27 -17.71 10.83
N ALA A 176 3.60 -16.67 11.60
CA ALA A 176 4.84 -16.62 12.37
C ALA A 176 4.89 -17.71 13.44
N LEU A 177 3.78 -17.96 14.15
CA LEU A 177 3.68 -19.02 15.14
C LEU A 177 3.83 -20.42 14.51
N VAL A 178 3.22 -20.65 13.34
CA VAL A 178 3.38 -21.91 12.60
C VAL A 178 4.83 -22.14 12.20
N ILE A 179 5.50 -21.11 11.67
CA ILE A 179 6.91 -21.21 11.28
C ILE A 179 7.80 -21.43 12.51
N ALA A 180 7.59 -20.67 13.60
CA ALA A 180 8.35 -20.83 14.83
C ALA A 180 8.19 -22.24 15.42
N PHE A 181 6.96 -22.75 15.48
CA PHE A 181 6.67 -24.12 15.92
C PHE A 181 7.38 -25.15 15.02
N ALA A 182 7.29 -24.99 13.70
CA ALA A 182 7.88 -25.93 12.75
C ALA A 182 9.42 -25.91 12.74
N CYS A 183 10.05 -24.75 12.96
CA CYS A 183 11.50 -24.64 13.02
C CYS A 183 12.08 -25.11 14.37
N THR A 184 11.33 -24.96 15.47
CA THR A 184 11.81 -25.31 16.82
C THR A 184 11.43 -26.72 17.25
N GLY A 185 10.39 -27.32 16.65
CA GLY A 185 9.86 -28.61 17.08
C GLY A 185 9.31 -28.57 18.52
N LEU A 186 8.96 -27.38 19.03
CA LEU A 186 8.56 -27.20 20.42
C LEU A 186 7.31 -28.05 20.74
N GLY A 187 7.43 -29.01 21.66
CA GLY A 187 6.34 -29.93 22.02
C GLY A 187 6.17 -31.14 21.09
N LEU A 188 7.02 -31.29 20.06
CA LEU A 188 6.96 -32.41 19.11
C LEU A 188 7.28 -33.75 19.80
N ASP A 189 8.26 -33.76 20.72
CA ASP A 189 8.66 -34.98 21.43
C ASP A 189 7.55 -35.51 22.36
N SER A 190 6.87 -34.60 23.07
CA SER A 190 5.69 -34.94 23.88
C SER A 190 4.52 -35.44 23.01
N ALA A 191 4.31 -34.84 21.83
CA ALA A 191 3.27 -35.25 20.89
C ALA A 191 3.54 -36.63 20.27
N LEU A 192 4.81 -36.92 19.93
CA LEU A 192 5.21 -38.22 19.40
C LEU A 192 5.02 -39.35 20.41
N ARG A 193 5.30 -39.09 21.70
CA ARG A 193 5.09 -40.07 22.79
C ARG A 193 3.62 -40.46 22.98
N LEU A 194 2.69 -39.56 22.70
CA LEU A 194 1.24 -39.84 22.75
C LEU A 194 0.77 -40.80 21.64
N LEU A 195 1.56 -40.97 20.57
CA LEU A 195 1.24 -41.87 19.46
C LEU A 195 1.63 -43.33 19.75
N GLY A 196 2.23 -43.61 20.92
CA GLY A 196 2.54 -44.95 21.41
C GLY A 196 3.34 -45.78 20.39
N PRO A 197 2.84 -46.94 19.94
CA PRO A 197 3.57 -47.82 19.02
C PRO A 197 3.83 -47.20 17.64
N PHE A 198 3.10 -46.15 17.26
CA PHE A 198 3.29 -45.45 15.98
C PHE A 198 4.32 -44.31 16.04
N ALA A 199 4.91 -44.04 17.22
CA ALA A 199 5.82 -42.92 17.41
C ALA A 199 7.04 -42.95 16.46
N ALA A 200 7.61 -44.13 16.21
CA ALA A 200 8.75 -44.30 15.31
C ALA A 200 8.38 -43.95 13.86
N SER A 201 7.25 -44.46 13.35
CA SER A 201 6.75 -44.14 12.01
C SER A 201 6.37 -42.66 11.87
N ALA A 202 5.78 -42.08 12.91
CA ALA A 202 5.43 -40.65 12.95
C ALA A 202 6.68 -39.75 12.95
N ALA A 203 7.75 -40.15 13.64
CA ALA A 203 9.01 -39.40 13.68
C ALA A 203 9.64 -39.26 12.28
N TYR A 204 9.49 -40.25 11.40
CA TYR A 204 9.95 -40.16 10.00
C TYR A 204 9.10 -39.20 9.15
N LEU A 205 7.80 -39.10 9.42
CA LEU A 205 6.89 -38.21 8.66
C LEU A 205 6.90 -36.77 9.17
N CYS A 206 7.26 -36.55 10.44
CA CYS A 206 7.23 -35.24 11.09
C CYS A 206 8.03 -34.16 10.33
N PRO A 207 9.31 -34.34 9.95
CA PRO A 207 10.07 -33.32 9.23
C PRO A 207 9.41 -32.89 7.91
N LEU A 208 8.82 -33.84 7.19
CA LEU A 208 8.11 -33.56 5.94
C LEU A 208 6.85 -32.72 6.21
N LEU A 209 6.06 -33.07 7.22
CA LEU A 209 4.86 -32.32 7.60
C LEU A 209 5.21 -30.90 8.08
N LEU A 210 6.28 -30.74 8.85
CA LEU A 210 6.77 -29.43 9.28
C LEU A 210 7.25 -28.58 8.10
N ALA A 211 7.99 -29.17 7.15
CA ALA A 211 8.39 -28.48 5.93
C ALA A 211 7.17 -28.04 5.09
N VAL A 212 6.16 -28.89 4.95
CA VAL A 212 4.89 -28.54 4.31
C VAL A 212 4.19 -27.40 5.05
N ALA A 213 4.14 -27.42 6.39
CA ALA A 213 3.56 -26.36 7.19
C ALA A 213 4.29 -25.01 6.98
N ILE A 214 5.62 -25.01 6.92
CA ILE A 214 6.42 -23.82 6.61
C ILE A 214 6.09 -23.32 5.20
N CYS A 215 6.07 -24.20 4.20
CA CYS A 215 5.72 -23.83 2.82
C CYS A 215 4.32 -23.21 2.75
N LEU A 216 3.33 -23.79 3.42
CA LEU A 216 1.98 -23.23 3.48
C LEU A 216 1.97 -21.86 4.19
N ALA A 217 2.68 -21.73 5.32
CA ALA A 217 2.76 -20.47 6.05
C ALA A 217 3.43 -19.34 5.24
N LEU A 218 4.39 -19.66 4.37
CA LEU A 218 5.09 -18.69 3.52
C LEU A 218 4.33 -18.36 2.23
N PHE A 219 3.79 -19.36 1.55
CA PHE A 219 3.33 -19.21 0.16
C PHE A 219 1.81 -19.20 0.00
N LYS A 220 1.04 -19.66 1.00
CA LYS A 220 -0.42 -19.61 0.91
C LYS A 220 -0.88 -18.16 0.73
N ALA A 221 -1.76 -17.93 -0.23
CA ALA A 221 -2.39 -16.65 -0.45
C ALA A 221 -3.10 -16.14 0.83
N PRO A 222 -2.89 -14.86 1.21
CA PRO A 222 -3.73 -14.19 2.19
C PRO A 222 -5.22 -14.32 1.99
N LEU A 223 -5.91 -14.39 3.12
CA LEU A 223 -7.34 -14.57 3.22
C LEU A 223 -8.08 -13.43 2.51
N ALA A 224 -9.30 -13.70 2.05
CA ALA A 224 -10.11 -12.74 1.30
C ALA A 224 -10.40 -11.43 2.07
N HIS A 225 -10.33 -11.47 3.40
CA HIS A 225 -10.57 -10.33 4.30
C HIS A 225 -9.28 -9.64 4.78
N THR A 226 -8.13 -10.10 4.31
CA THR A 226 -6.80 -9.58 4.64
C THR A 226 -6.27 -8.78 3.46
N PRO A 227 -5.85 -7.51 3.65
CA PRO A 227 -5.22 -6.73 2.59
C PRO A 227 -3.97 -7.41 2.02
N ALA A 228 -3.83 -7.41 0.69
CA ALA A 228 -2.71 -8.04 0.01
C ALA A 228 -2.26 -7.25 -1.23
N ALA A 229 -1.05 -6.69 -1.15
CA ALA A 229 -0.44 -5.91 -2.24
C ALA A 229 -0.38 -6.63 -3.60
N ARG A 230 -0.29 -7.97 -3.61
CA ARG A 230 -0.23 -8.77 -4.84
C ARG A 230 -1.53 -8.78 -5.65
N ARG A 231 -2.66 -8.30 -5.08
CA ARG A 231 -3.94 -8.20 -5.79
C ARG A 231 -4.02 -6.99 -6.72
N CYS A 232 -3.09 -6.04 -6.58
CA CYS A 232 -3.01 -4.88 -7.47
C CYS A 232 -2.00 -5.12 -8.60
N LEU A 233 -2.29 -4.55 -9.76
CA LEU A 233 -1.41 -4.56 -10.93
C LEU A 233 -0.28 -3.54 -10.75
N ARG A 234 0.90 -3.88 -11.28
CA ARG A 234 2.13 -3.07 -11.20
C ARG A 234 2.61 -2.54 -12.55
N ALA A 235 2.01 -3.05 -13.60
CA ALA A 235 2.27 -2.62 -14.96
C ALA A 235 0.92 -2.29 -15.61
N PRO A 236 0.84 -1.18 -16.36
CA PRO A 236 -0.39 -0.82 -17.02
C PRO A 236 -0.65 -1.76 -18.20
N ALA A 237 -1.90 -2.21 -18.37
CA ALA A 237 -2.31 -2.99 -19.54
C ALA A 237 -2.28 -2.15 -20.84
N THR A 238 -2.48 -0.84 -20.73
CA THR A 238 -2.47 0.14 -21.84
C THR A 238 -1.59 1.32 -21.48
N ARG A 239 -0.96 1.99 -22.45
CA ARG A 239 -0.05 3.12 -22.18
C ARG A 239 -0.76 4.26 -21.41
N VAL A 240 -0.41 4.43 -20.13
CA VAL A 240 -0.96 5.52 -19.30
C VAL A 240 -0.04 6.74 -19.37
N ARG A 241 -0.57 7.90 -19.77
CA ARG A 241 0.13 9.18 -19.74
C ARG A 241 -0.22 9.96 -18.47
N ALA A 242 0.77 10.67 -17.92
CA ALA A 242 0.55 11.62 -16.84
C ALA A 242 -0.49 12.68 -17.27
N PRO A 243 -1.43 13.07 -16.40
CA PRO A 243 -2.45 14.05 -16.73
C PRO A 243 -1.84 15.45 -16.85
N ARG A 244 -2.40 16.28 -17.74
CA ARG A 244 -1.97 17.68 -17.93
C ARG A 244 -2.03 18.49 -16.63
N LEU A 245 -3.00 18.19 -15.76
CA LEU A 245 -3.16 18.78 -14.42
C LEU A 245 -1.90 18.67 -13.55
N LEU A 246 -1.08 17.63 -13.73
CA LEU A 246 0.18 17.50 -12.98
C LEU A 246 1.19 18.59 -13.35
N HIS A 247 1.15 19.08 -14.60
CA HIS A 247 2.05 20.12 -15.09
C HIS A 247 1.65 21.52 -14.63
N THR A 248 0.38 21.74 -14.29
CA THR A 248 -0.15 23.03 -13.82
C THR A 248 0.05 23.24 -12.31
N LEU A 249 0.41 22.20 -11.56
CA LEU A 249 0.70 22.30 -10.14
C LEU A 249 2.04 22.99 -9.91
N GLU A 250 2.08 23.95 -8.98
CA GLU A 250 3.31 24.56 -8.50
C GLU A 250 4.16 23.56 -7.73
N ASN A 251 5.48 23.78 -7.69
CA ASN A 251 6.34 23.00 -6.80
C ASN A 251 6.09 23.42 -5.35
N PRO A 252 5.80 22.48 -4.44
CA PRO A 252 5.74 22.78 -3.02
C PRO A 252 7.10 23.34 -2.57
N ARG A 253 7.06 24.51 -1.92
CA ARG A 253 8.23 25.14 -1.30
C ARG A 253 8.52 24.50 0.05
#